data_AF-A0A6I6G573-F1
#
_entry.id   AF-A0A6I6G573-F1
#
_cell.length_a   1.000
_cell.length_b   1.000
_cell.length_c   1.000
_cell.angle_alpha   90.00
_cell.angle_beta   90.00
_cell.angle_gamma   90.00
#
_symmetry.space_group_name_H-M   'P 1'
#
loop_
_entity.id
_entity.type
_entity.pdbx_description
1 polymer ?
#
loop_
_entity_poly.entity_id
_entity_poly.type
_entity_poly.pdbx_seq_one_letter_code
_entity_poly.pdbx_strand_id
1 'polypeptide(L)'
;MIEPYDKENWAKWGRFFTERFLGLTANSSRCSIVNYKAIQFRYYKKTKRLIAFSNEPLQIDNHALGYRIKYQLENFEYNFSSSMQFYQGYPLFEEMPAKEGSKKQRNWEANRAAAYEGSVMHFMRSLYRNQLTENGFEIRYLKKVPNTEKQRQKEQLRQQAQSGQVTLRLGIQPNDSSDYRSKVMSQPDMMDVLNPNLVPADSIAFAIDKYTAGLYFSDYLHVMYLHKAEPVEYVQLQRRSQADNKLVSQIQLMQQEVLSIAANGSFYAPNNLLLLGYWAFSENMSGMLPFDYKPTVINKK
;
A
#
# COMPACT_ATOMS: atom_id res chain seq x y z
N MET A 1 -1.15 23.86 -22.08
CA MET A 1 -2.60 23.81 -22.23
C MET A 1 -3.18 23.22 -20.95
N ILE A 2 -3.82 24.05 -20.14
CA ILE A 2 -4.54 23.63 -18.93
C ILE A 2 -5.90 23.13 -19.42
N GLU A 3 -6.24 21.86 -19.18
CA GLU A 3 -7.58 21.36 -19.52
C GLU A 3 -8.61 22.07 -18.62
N PRO A 4 -9.72 22.59 -19.17
CA PRO A 4 -10.71 23.33 -18.41
C PRO A 4 -11.46 22.43 -17.41
N TYR A 5 -12.03 23.08 -16.41
CA TYR A 5 -12.80 22.44 -15.34
C TYR A 5 -14.09 21.81 -15.90
N ASP A 6 -14.18 20.49 -15.90
CA ASP A 6 -15.39 19.77 -16.32
C ASP A 6 -16.32 19.55 -15.11
N LYS A 7 -17.58 20.02 -15.23
CA LYS A 7 -18.59 19.90 -14.18
C LYS A 7 -19.02 18.44 -13.94
N GLU A 8 -18.70 17.52 -14.85
CA GLU A 8 -19.04 16.09 -14.75
C GLU A 8 -17.89 15.19 -14.23
N ASN A 9 -16.79 15.78 -13.74
CA ASN A 9 -15.60 15.05 -13.32
C ASN A 9 -15.83 13.96 -12.25
N TRP A 10 -16.78 14.14 -11.33
CA TRP A 10 -17.10 13.12 -10.31
C TRP A 10 -17.69 11.84 -10.92
N ALA A 11 -18.55 11.95 -11.94
CA ALA A 11 -19.14 10.79 -12.60
C ALA A 11 -18.05 9.90 -13.23
N LYS A 12 -16.98 10.52 -13.73
CA LYS A 12 -15.85 9.83 -14.36
C LYS A 12 -14.84 9.27 -13.35
N TRP A 13 -14.44 10.06 -12.37
CA TRP A 13 -13.30 9.73 -11.49
C TRP A 13 -13.68 9.42 -10.05
N GLY A 14 -14.90 9.74 -9.61
CA GLY A 14 -15.33 9.63 -8.22
C GLY A 14 -15.20 8.21 -7.68
N ARG A 15 -15.62 7.20 -8.45
CA ARG A 15 -15.43 5.79 -8.08
C ARG A 15 -13.95 5.43 -7.92
N PHE A 16 -13.14 5.75 -8.92
CA PHE A 16 -11.70 5.47 -8.90
C PHE A 16 -11.02 6.15 -7.71
N PHE A 17 -11.29 7.43 -7.48
CA PHE A 17 -10.76 8.17 -6.33
C PHE A 17 -11.20 7.53 -5.02
N THR A 18 -12.48 7.19 -4.87
CA THR A 18 -13.01 6.58 -3.64
C THR A 18 -12.32 5.25 -3.33
N GLU A 19 -12.20 4.37 -4.33
CA GLU A 19 -11.50 3.07 -4.18
C GLU A 19 -10.01 3.24 -3.82
N ARG A 20 -9.36 4.30 -4.33
CA ARG A 20 -7.95 4.60 -4.07
C ARG A 20 -7.70 5.30 -2.74
N PHE A 21 -8.59 6.20 -2.34
CA PHE A 21 -8.45 7.03 -1.15
C PHE A 21 -9.02 6.34 0.10
N LEU A 22 -10.24 5.80 0.02
CA LEU A 22 -10.83 5.01 1.11
C LEU A 22 -10.31 3.57 1.13
N GLY A 23 -9.83 3.05 0.01
CA GLY A 23 -9.30 1.69 -0.10
C GLY A 23 -10.35 0.63 -0.44
N LEU A 24 -9.90 -0.63 -0.46
CA LEU A 24 -10.68 -1.82 -0.82
C LEU A 24 -10.74 -2.84 0.32
N THR A 25 -10.57 -2.39 1.56
CA THR A 25 -10.60 -3.24 2.75
C THR A 25 -12.04 -3.50 3.21
N ALA A 26 -12.25 -4.46 4.10
CA ALA A 26 -13.55 -4.64 4.76
C ALA A 26 -14.09 -3.34 5.40
N ASN A 27 -13.19 -2.51 5.96
CA ASN A 27 -13.56 -1.23 6.58
C ASN A 27 -14.08 -0.22 5.55
N SER A 28 -13.56 -0.22 4.32
CA SER A 28 -13.94 0.78 3.32
C SER A 28 -15.39 0.65 2.87
N SER A 29 -15.97 -0.55 2.94
CA SER A 29 -17.41 -0.78 2.69
C SER A 29 -18.33 -0.02 3.66
N ARG A 30 -17.81 0.38 4.82
CA ARG A 30 -18.52 1.15 5.86
C ARG A 30 -17.92 2.55 6.03
N CYS A 31 -17.23 3.05 5.01
CA CYS A 31 -16.70 4.40 4.93
C CYS A 31 -17.37 5.17 3.79
N SER A 32 -17.65 6.45 4.00
CA SER A 32 -18.17 7.32 2.94
C SER A 32 -17.60 8.73 3.04
N ILE A 33 -17.45 9.38 1.88
CA ILE A 33 -17.12 10.81 1.81
C ILE A 33 -18.43 11.58 1.71
N VAL A 34 -18.81 12.29 2.76
CA VAL A 34 -20.10 12.96 2.89
C VAL A 34 -20.21 14.12 1.90
N ASN A 35 -19.19 14.97 1.84
CA ASN A 35 -19.13 16.13 0.94
C ASN A 35 -18.36 15.83 -0.37
N TYR A 36 -18.56 14.64 -0.95
CA TYR A 36 -17.81 14.20 -2.14
C TYR A 36 -17.86 15.18 -3.34
N LYS A 37 -18.92 15.98 -3.45
CA LYS A 37 -19.07 17.02 -4.50
C LYS A 37 -18.04 18.15 -4.38
N ALA A 38 -17.40 18.31 -3.23
CA ALA A 38 -16.30 19.25 -3.04
C ALA A 38 -14.99 18.79 -3.69
N ILE A 39 -14.91 17.53 -4.13
CA ILE A 39 -13.71 16.96 -4.77
C ILE A 39 -13.72 17.30 -6.26
N GLN A 40 -12.57 17.80 -6.69
CA GLN A 40 -12.29 18.23 -8.03
C GLN A 40 -11.15 17.40 -8.62
N PHE A 41 -11.17 17.19 -9.93
CA PHE A 41 -10.19 16.35 -10.61
C PHE A 41 -9.53 17.09 -11.77
N ARG A 42 -8.26 16.76 -12.00
CA ARG A 42 -7.52 17.19 -13.19
C ARG A 42 -6.72 16.02 -13.74
N TYR A 43 -6.99 15.65 -14.99
CA TYR A 43 -6.26 14.59 -15.67
C TYR A 43 -5.27 15.16 -16.69
N TYR A 44 -4.00 14.81 -16.56
CA TYR A 44 -2.94 15.22 -17.47
C TYR A 44 -2.65 14.08 -18.45
N LYS A 45 -3.22 14.14 -19.66
CA LYS A 45 -3.10 13.09 -20.69
C LYS A 45 -1.65 12.72 -21.02
N LYS A 46 -0.77 13.71 -21.20
CA LYS A 46 0.63 13.49 -21.62
C LYS A 46 1.43 12.70 -20.59
N THR A 47 1.29 13.06 -19.32
CA THR A 47 2.00 12.39 -18.21
C THR A 47 1.20 11.23 -17.62
N LYS A 48 -0.04 11.03 -18.07
CA LYS A 48 -1.02 10.08 -17.53
C LYS A 48 -1.15 10.18 -16.00
N ARG A 49 -1.42 11.40 -15.51
CA ARG A 49 -1.56 11.68 -14.07
C ARG A 49 -2.97 12.19 -13.77
N LEU A 50 -3.63 11.62 -12.77
CA LEU A 50 -4.86 12.16 -12.19
C LEU A 50 -4.51 12.85 -10.88
N ILE A 51 -4.84 14.14 -10.79
CA ILE A 51 -4.76 14.91 -9.55
C ILE A 51 -6.18 15.08 -9.01
N ALA A 52 -6.35 14.93 -7.71
CA ALA A 52 -7.58 15.28 -7.00
C ALA A 52 -7.28 16.36 -5.96
N PHE A 53 -8.20 17.30 -5.78
CA PHE A 53 -8.07 18.39 -4.82
C PHE A 53 -9.45 18.82 -4.32
N SER A 54 -9.51 19.51 -3.18
CA SER A 54 -10.75 20.06 -2.64
C SER A 54 -10.49 21.41 -2.00
N ASN A 55 -11.47 22.31 -2.06
CA ASN A 55 -11.37 23.65 -1.49
C ASN A 55 -11.84 23.70 -0.02
N GLU A 56 -12.37 22.59 0.49
CA GLU A 56 -12.78 22.42 1.87
C GLU A 56 -12.29 21.06 2.39
N PRO A 57 -12.13 20.89 3.72
CA PRO A 57 -11.79 19.59 4.27
C PRO A 57 -12.83 18.53 3.90
N LEU A 58 -12.36 17.34 3.48
CA LEU A 58 -13.23 16.21 3.22
C LEU A 58 -13.83 15.72 4.54
N GLN A 59 -15.14 15.50 4.55
CA GLN A 59 -15.88 14.94 5.67
C GLN A 59 -16.10 13.47 5.41
N ILE A 60 -15.56 12.62 6.27
CA ILE A 60 -15.53 11.18 6.07
C ILE A 60 -16.18 10.51 7.27
N ASP A 61 -17.21 9.72 7.03
CA ASP A 61 -17.84 8.90 8.06
C ASP A 61 -17.27 7.49 7.96
N ASN A 62 -16.45 7.09 8.93
CA ASN A 62 -15.92 5.74 9.06
C ASN A 62 -16.72 4.98 10.13
N HIS A 63 -17.82 4.36 9.73
CA HIS A 63 -18.67 3.58 10.63
C HIS A 63 -18.06 2.22 11.03
N ALA A 64 -17.03 1.76 10.31
CA ALA A 64 -16.28 0.55 10.68
C ALA A 64 -15.43 0.79 11.93
N LEU A 65 -14.77 1.94 12.03
CA LEU A 65 -13.93 2.32 13.16
C LEU A 65 -14.62 3.27 14.15
N GLY A 66 -15.80 3.80 13.82
CA GLY A 66 -16.54 4.70 14.69
C GLY A 66 -15.95 6.10 14.77
N TYR A 67 -15.45 6.63 13.65
CA TYR A 67 -14.89 7.97 13.56
C TYR A 67 -15.59 8.81 12.49
N ARG A 68 -15.82 10.08 12.80
CA ARG A 68 -15.94 11.14 11.79
C ARG A 68 -14.57 11.76 11.59
N ILE A 69 -14.14 11.90 10.35
CA ILE A 69 -12.82 12.40 10.02
C ILE A 69 -12.99 13.65 9.15
N LYS A 70 -12.44 14.77 9.60
CA LYS A 70 -12.23 15.96 8.76
C LYS A 70 -10.82 15.88 8.19
N TYR A 71 -10.69 15.73 6.88
CA TYR A 71 -9.41 15.52 6.22
C TYR A 71 -9.07 16.69 5.31
N GLN A 72 -8.06 17.46 5.69
CA GLN A 72 -7.50 18.51 4.83
C GLN A 72 -6.61 17.84 3.77
N LEU A 73 -7.11 17.74 2.53
CA LEU A 73 -6.39 17.12 1.41
C LEU A 73 -5.39 18.10 0.79
N GLU A 74 -4.10 17.87 0.99
CA GLU A 74 -3.04 18.73 0.44
C GLU A 74 -2.57 18.25 -0.93
N ASN A 75 -2.47 16.93 -1.11
CA ASN A 75 -2.11 16.35 -2.40
C ASN A 75 -2.80 15.00 -2.60
N PHE A 76 -3.25 14.75 -3.81
CA PHE A 76 -3.60 13.42 -4.29
C PHE A 76 -3.17 13.32 -5.75
N GLU A 77 -2.36 12.32 -6.06
CA GLU A 77 -1.92 12.02 -7.40
C GLU A 77 -1.92 10.51 -7.65
N TYR A 78 -2.44 10.12 -8.81
CA TYR A 78 -2.28 8.77 -9.35
C TYR A 78 -1.62 8.82 -10.72
N ASN A 79 -0.51 8.11 -10.88
CA ASN A 79 0.18 7.96 -12.16
C ASN A 79 -0.18 6.62 -12.81
N PHE A 80 -0.88 6.66 -13.94
CA PHE A 80 -1.32 5.44 -14.63
C PHE A 80 -0.18 4.70 -15.36
N SER A 81 0.97 5.34 -15.58
CA SER A 81 2.12 4.68 -16.22
C SER A 81 2.87 3.80 -15.23
N SER A 82 3.10 4.28 -14.01
CA SER A 82 3.78 3.54 -12.95
C SER A 82 2.83 2.81 -12.00
N SER A 83 1.51 3.06 -12.11
CA SER A 83 0.50 2.62 -11.14
C SER A 83 0.80 3.07 -9.70
N MET A 84 1.54 4.17 -9.56
CA MET A 84 1.88 4.75 -8.26
C MET A 84 0.81 5.75 -7.83
N GLN A 85 0.43 5.65 -6.56
CA GLN A 85 -0.43 6.60 -5.88
C GLN A 85 0.39 7.35 -4.84
N PHE A 86 0.10 8.63 -4.71
CA PHE A 86 0.59 9.46 -3.62
C PHE A 86 -0.56 10.32 -3.11
N TYR A 87 -0.75 10.37 -1.79
CA TYR A 87 -1.63 11.37 -1.19
C TYR A 87 -1.09 11.81 0.17
N GLN A 88 -1.39 13.06 0.51
CA GLN A 88 -0.95 13.72 1.72
C GLN A 88 -2.05 14.64 2.23
N GLY A 89 -2.18 14.74 3.54
CA GLY A 89 -3.15 15.59 4.19
C GLY A 89 -3.21 15.37 5.68
N TYR A 90 -4.04 16.16 6.35
CA TYR A 90 -4.13 16.21 7.80
C TYR A 90 -5.51 15.77 8.27
N PRO A 91 -5.62 14.60 8.93
CA PRO A 91 -6.87 14.15 9.51
C PRO A 91 -7.09 14.76 10.90
N LEU A 92 -8.34 15.15 11.17
CA LEU A 92 -8.86 15.39 12.51
C LEU A 92 -9.95 14.35 12.78
N PHE A 93 -9.73 13.52 13.81
CA PHE A 93 -10.64 12.44 14.20
C PHE A 93 -11.59 12.90 15.30
N GLU A 94 -12.86 12.59 15.14
CA GLU A 94 -13.92 12.75 16.15
C GLU A 94 -14.59 11.40 16.35
N GLU A 95 -14.70 10.93 17.60
CA GLU A 95 -15.40 9.67 17.88
C GLU A 95 -16.90 9.81 17.67
N MET A 96 -17.49 8.83 16.99
CA MET A 96 -18.94 8.75 16.88
C MET A 96 -19.56 8.30 18.22
N PRO A 97 -20.73 8.82 18.59
CA PRO A 97 -21.39 8.39 19.82
C PRO A 97 -21.83 6.92 19.74
N ALA A 98 -21.57 6.20 20.84
CA ALA A 98 -22.11 4.88 21.13
C ALA A 98 -22.38 4.76 22.63
N LYS A 99 -23.38 3.95 23.00
CA LYS A 99 -23.62 3.60 24.40
C LYS A 99 -22.43 2.80 24.92
N GLU A 100 -21.95 3.17 26.10
CA GLU A 100 -20.86 2.46 26.77
C GLU A 100 -21.17 0.98 26.94
N GLY A 101 -20.20 0.12 26.62
CA GLY A 101 -20.32 -1.34 26.69
C GLY A 101 -21.22 -1.96 25.62
N SER A 102 -21.75 -1.17 24.68
CA SER A 102 -22.60 -1.69 23.61
C SER A 102 -21.81 -2.57 22.63
N LYS A 103 -22.51 -3.50 21.96
CA LYS A 103 -21.94 -4.30 20.86
C LYS A 103 -21.29 -3.42 19.78
N LYS A 104 -21.86 -2.24 19.51
CA LYS A 104 -21.35 -1.27 18.54
C LYS A 104 -19.96 -0.77 18.93
N GLN A 105 -19.79 -0.33 20.19
CA GLN A 105 -18.50 0.12 20.71
C GLN A 105 -17.45 -1.01 20.69
N ARG A 106 -17.80 -2.21 21.18
CA ARG A 106 -16.89 -3.37 21.17
C ARG A 106 -16.44 -3.75 19.75
N ASN A 107 -17.35 -3.68 18.77
CA ASN A 107 -17.00 -3.91 17.37
C ASN A 107 -16.02 -2.86 16.83
N TRP A 108 -16.20 -1.58 17.20
CA TRP A 108 -15.26 -0.53 16.81
C TRP A 108 -13.87 -0.75 17.44
N GLU A 109 -13.81 -1.08 18.73
CA GLU A 109 -12.56 -1.40 19.42
C GLU A 109 -11.83 -2.58 18.76
N ALA A 110 -12.56 -3.66 18.46
CA ALA A 110 -12.01 -4.82 17.76
C ALA A 110 -11.50 -4.46 16.36
N ASN A 111 -12.26 -3.66 15.59
CA ASN A 111 -11.84 -3.23 14.25
C ASN A 111 -10.63 -2.29 14.30
N ARG A 112 -10.55 -1.42 15.31
CA ARG A 112 -9.39 -0.53 15.54
C ARG A 112 -8.14 -1.36 15.90
N ALA A 113 -8.28 -2.35 16.77
CA ALA A 113 -7.18 -3.27 17.10
C ALA A 113 -6.72 -4.03 15.85
N ALA A 114 -7.66 -4.57 15.06
CA ALA A 114 -7.36 -5.26 13.82
C ALA A 114 -6.75 -4.34 12.74
N ALA A 115 -7.11 -3.06 12.69
CA ALA A 115 -6.51 -2.07 11.80
C ALA A 115 -5.09 -1.71 12.25
N TYR A 116 -4.84 -1.64 13.57
CA TYR A 116 -3.53 -1.39 14.14
C TYR A 116 -2.56 -2.56 13.95
N GLU A 117 -2.99 -3.78 14.24
CA GLU A 117 -2.14 -4.98 14.19
C GLU A 117 -1.59 -5.22 12.77
N GLY A 118 -0.27 -5.16 12.69
CA GLY A 118 0.49 -5.33 11.44
C GLY A 118 0.50 -4.11 10.52
N SER A 119 -0.04 -2.96 10.94
CA SER A 119 0.02 -1.70 10.19
C SER A 119 1.41 -1.07 10.17
N VAL A 120 1.61 -0.08 9.31
CA VAL A 120 2.81 0.77 9.33
C VAL A 120 2.97 1.48 10.67
N MET A 121 1.89 1.95 11.29
CA MET A 121 1.96 2.55 12.63
C MET A 121 2.49 1.56 13.68
N HIS A 122 2.03 0.30 13.64
CA HIS A 122 2.53 -0.75 14.54
C HIS A 122 4.01 -1.05 14.28
N PHE A 123 4.40 -1.16 13.01
CA PHE A 123 5.79 -1.36 12.61
C PHE A 123 6.70 -0.24 13.11
N MET A 124 6.37 1.03 12.83
CA MET A 124 7.19 2.18 13.22
C MET A 124 7.31 2.32 14.75
N ARG A 125 6.21 2.07 15.48
CA ARG A 125 6.21 2.04 16.96
C ARG A 125 7.07 0.91 17.53
N SER A 126 7.09 -0.24 16.86
CA SER A 126 7.90 -1.40 17.27
C SER A 126 9.37 -1.16 16.98
N LEU A 127 9.69 -0.62 15.80
CA LEU A 127 11.04 -0.23 15.42
C LEU A 127 11.62 0.80 16.40
N TYR A 128 10.86 1.87 16.71
CA TYR A 128 11.27 2.90 17.67
C TYR A 128 11.63 2.32 19.05
N ARG A 129 10.91 1.29 19.50
CA ARG A 129 11.12 0.66 20.81
C ARG A 129 12.08 -0.52 20.79
N ASN A 130 12.65 -0.85 19.63
CA ASN A 130 13.42 -2.08 19.41
C ASN A 130 12.65 -3.35 19.82
N GLN A 131 11.39 -3.44 19.38
CA GLN A 131 10.43 -4.53 19.72
C GLN A 131 9.83 -5.20 18.48
N LEU A 132 10.53 -5.18 17.33
CA LEU A 132 9.99 -5.70 16.08
C LEU A 132 9.68 -7.20 16.17
N THR A 133 10.65 -7.98 16.66
CA THR A 133 10.52 -9.44 16.74
C THR A 133 9.44 -9.84 17.75
N GLU A 134 9.43 -9.20 18.92
CA GLU A 134 8.44 -9.40 19.99
C GLU A 134 7.02 -9.10 19.50
N ASN A 135 6.88 -8.06 18.67
CA ASN A 135 5.60 -7.68 18.09
C ASN A 135 5.26 -8.45 16.80
N GLY A 136 6.06 -9.46 16.42
CA GLY A 136 5.74 -10.40 15.34
C GLY A 136 6.14 -9.94 13.94
N PHE A 137 7.12 -9.03 13.82
CA PHE A 137 7.68 -8.62 12.53
C PHE A 137 8.98 -9.37 12.22
N GLU A 138 9.06 -9.90 11.00
CA GLU A 138 10.29 -10.39 10.39
C GLU A 138 10.68 -9.50 9.22
N ILE A 139 11.96 -9.15 9.13
CA ILE A 139 12.49 -8.29 8.07
C ILE A 139 13.59 -9.03 7.32
N ARG A 140 13.59 -8.93 5.99
CA ARG A 140 14.63 -9.45 5.10
C ARG A 140 15.01 -8.38 4.09
N TYR A 141 16.27 -8.30 3.70
CA TYR A 141 16.64 -7.51 2.54
C TYR A 141 16.07 -8.16 1.27
N LEU A 142 15.57 -7.31 0.38
CA LEU A 142 15.03 -7.71 -0.91
C LEU A 142 15.72 -6.93 -2.02
N LYS A 143 16.12 -7.63 -3.08
CA LYS A 143 16.63 -7.03 -4.31
C LYS A 143 15.70 -7.37 -5.46
N LYS A 144 15.41 -6.37 -6.31
CA LYS A 144 14.70 -6.58 -7.57
C LYS A 144 15.73 -6.74 -8.68
N VAL A 145 15.78 -7.91 -9.30
CA VAL A 145 16.74 -8.22 -10.39
C VAL A 145 16.00 -8.43 -11.71
N PRO A 146 16.59 -8.07 -12.86
CA PRO A 146 15.94 -8.32 -14.16
C PRO A 146 15.66 -9.79 -14.40
N ASN A 147 14.49 -10.10 -14.96
CA ASN A 147 14.17 -11.44 -15.45
C ASN A 147 14.91 -11.70 -16.76
N THR A 148 16.16 -12.19 -16.66
CA THR A 148 17.05 -12.44 -17.79
C THR A 148 16.46 -13.42 -18.80
N GLU A 149 15.71 -14.42 -18.34
CA GLU A 149 15.07 -15.41 -19.22
C GLU A 149 13.94 -14.76 -20.05
N LYS A 150 13.13 -13.90 -19.43
CA LYS A 150 12.10 -13.14 -20.15
C LYS A 150 12.71 -12.13 -21.12
N GLN A 151 13.81 -11.48 -20.75
CA GLN A 151 14.56 -10.59 -21.65
C GLN A 151 15.06 -11.33 -22.88
N ARG A 152 15.69 -12.50 -22.69
CA ARG A 152 16.14 -13.39 -23.77
C ARG A 152 15.00 -13.77 -24.73
N GLN A 153 13.84 -14.14 -24.20
CA GLN A 153 12.66 -14.48 -25.01
C GLN A 153 12.13 -13.27 -25.81
N LYS A 154 12.09 -12.07 -25.22
CA LYS A 154 11.71 -10.83 -25.91
C LYS A 154 12.68 -10.50 -27.06
N GLU A 155 13.98 -10.69 -26.85
CA GLU A 155 15.00 -10.43 -27.87
C GLU A 155 14.90 -11.41 -29.03
N GLN A 156 14.71 -12.71 -28.75
CA GLN A 156 14.49 -13.72 -29.80
C GLN A 156 13.26 -13.40 -30.65
N LEU A 157 12.16 -12.97 -30.03
CA LEU A 157 10.94 -12.55 -30.74
C LEU A 157 11.18 -11.31 -31.63
N ARG A 158 11.92 -10.32 -31.12
CA ARG A 158 12.29 -9.13 -31.89
C ARG A 158 13.15 -9.49 -33.11
N GLN A 159 14.12 -10.39 -32.95
CA GLN A 159 14.97 -10.87 -34.05
C GLN A 159 14.16 -11.64 -35.10
N GLN A 160 13.23 -12.51 -34.68
CA GLN A 160 12.33 -13.24 -35.58
C GLN A 160 11.38 -12.31 -36.36
N ALA A 161 10.89 -11.24 -35.73
CA ALA A 161 10.05 -10.24 -36.39
C ALA A 161 10.86 -9.40 -37.40
N GLN A 162 12.14 -9.12 -37.12
CA GLN A 162 13.02 -8.33 -37.97
C GLN A 162 13.62 -9.13 -39.14
N SER A 163 13.80 -10.44 -39.00
CA SER A 163 14.39 -11.30 -40.05
C SER A 163 13.41 -11.65 -41.18
N GLY A 164 12.17 -11.18 -41.13
CA GLY A 164 11.16 -11.42 -42.17
C GLY A 164 10.68 -12.88 -42.29
N GLN A 165 11.22 -13.81 -41.48
CA GLN A 165 10.71 -15.17 -41.35
C GLN A 165 9.46 -15.20 -40.46
N VAL A 166 8.40 -14.51 -40.85
CA VAL A 166 7.05 -14.82 -40.36
C VAL A 166 6.58 -16.04 -41.13
N THR A 167 7.12 -17.22 -40.81
CA THR A 167 6.44 -18.44 -41.21
C THR A 167 5.19 -18.53 -40.34
N LEU A 168 4.03 -18.18 -40.91
CA LEU A 168 2.72 -18.62 -40.43
C LEU A 168 2.69 -20.16 -40.52
N ARG A 169 3.45 -20.84 -39.66
CA ARG A 169 3.31 -22.28 -39.45
C ARG A 169 2.02 -22.47 -38.66
N LEU A 170 0.88 -22.52 -39.37
CA LEU A 170 -0.32 -23.25 -38.94
C LEU A 170 0.03 -24.76 -38.87
N GLY A 171 0.94 -25.11 -37.97
CA GLY A 171 1.52 -26.44 -37.90
C GLY A 171 2.11 -26.63 -36.51
N ILE A 172 1.31 -27.26 -35.65
CA ILE A 172 1.65 -27.98 -34.42
C ILE A 172 3.11 -27.77 -34.00
N GLN A 173 3.37 -26.68 -33.27
CA GLN A 173 4.58 -26.62 -32.45
C GLN A 173 4.42 -27.65 -31.32
N PRO A 174 5.49 -28.34 -30.90
CA PRO A 174 5.42 -29.15 -29.70
C PRO A 174 4.97 -28.25 -28.54
N ASN A 175 3.79 -28.56 -27.98
CA ASN A 175 3.08 -27.78 -26.94
C ASN A 175 4.02 -27.22 -25.87
N ASP A 176 5.03 -28.01 -25.48
CA ASP A 176 5.94 -27.71 -24.38
C ASP A 176 6.74 -26.40 -24.57
N SER A 177 7.17 -26.10 -25.81
CA SER A 177 7.99 -24.90 -26.07
C SER A 177 7.16 -23.61 -26.23
N SER A 178 5.90 -23.69 -26.69
CA SER A 178 4.98 -22.55 -26.68
C SER A 178 4.41 -22.28 -25.28
N ASP A 179 4.14 -23.33 -24.52
CA ASP A 179 3.59 -23.25 -23.17
C ASP A 179 4.65 -22.72 -22.18
N TYR A 180 5.89 -23.19 -22.29
CA TYR A 180 7.01 -22.61 -21.54
C TYR A 180 7.20 -21.12 -21.83
N ARG A 181 7.16 -20.71 -23.12
CA ARG A 181 7.34 -19.32 -23.52
C ARG A 181 6.20 -18.43 -23.01
N SER A 182 4.95 -18.88 -23.13
CA SER A 182 3.80 -18.13 -22.60
C SER A 182 3.89 -17.98 -21.08
N LYS A 183 4.36 -19.02 -20.37
CA LYS A 183 4.62 -18.98 -18.94
C LYS A 183 5.73 -17.99 -18.57
N VAL A 184 6.87 -17.99 -19.26
CA VAL A 184 7.95 -17.00 -19.03
C VAL A 184 7.51 -15.59 -19.36
N MET A 185 6.77 -15.39 -20.45
CA MET A 185 6.31 -14.05 -20.87
C MET A 185 5.23 -13.46 -19.96
N SER A 186 4.49 -14.30 -19.21
CA SER A 186 3.54 -13.85 -18.20
C SER A 186 4.20 -13.47 -16.87
N GLN A 187 5.43 -13.89 -16.61
CA GLN A 187 6.18 -13.48 -15.42
C GLN A 187 6.49 -11.99 -15.42
N PRO A 188 6.76 -11.36 -14.26
CA PRO A 188 7.23 -9.98 -14.18
C PRO A 188 8.56 -9.74 -14.91
N ASP A 189 8.80 -8.48 -15.30
CA ASP A 189 10.09 -8.06 -15.90
C ASP A 189 11.22 -7.99 -14.86
N MET A 190 10.88 -7.80 -13.57
CA MET A 190 11.80 -7.80 -12.44
C MET A 190 11.37 -8.88 -11.44
N MET A 191 12.32 -9.68 -10.96
CA MET A 191 12.14 -10.74 -9.99
C MET A 191 12.61 -10.30 -8.61
N ASP A 192 11.88 -10.76 -7.59
CA ASP A 192 12.19 -10.51 -6.18
C ASP A 192 13.17 -11.59 -5.68
N VAL A 193 14.34 -11.17 -5.22
CA VAL A 193 15.36 -12.05 -4.62
C VAL A 193 15.54 -11.67 -3.15
N LEU A 194 15.10 -12.56 -2.27
CA LEU A 194 15.17 -12.38 -0.82
C LEU A 194 16.51 -12.86 -0.27
N ASN A 195 17.06 -12.08 0.67
CA ASN A 195 18.15 -12.54 1.51
C ASN A 195 17.61 -13.59 2.52
N PRO A 196 18.26 -14.77 2.66
CA PRO A 196 17.85 -15.78 3.61
C PRO A 196 18.06 -15.39 5.08
N ASN A 197 18.82 -14.33 5.36
CA ASN A 197 19.05 -13.87 6.73
C ASN A 197 18.01 -12.83 7.15
N LEU A 198 17.61 -12.90 8.42
CA LEU A 198 16.79 -11.87 9.04
C LEU A 198 17.63 -10.60 9.28
N VAL A 199 16.97 -9.46 9.12
CA VAL A 199 17.55 -8.14 9.37
C VAL A 199 17.19 -7.73 10.80
N PRO A 200 18.18 -7.60 11.70
CA PRO A 200 17.91 -7.13 13.06
C PRO A 200 17.61 -5.63 13.03
N ALA A 201 16.78 -5.17 13.98
CA ALA A 201 16.26 -3.79 13.99
C ALA A 201 17.36 -2.73 14.06
N ASP A 202 18.42 -3.00 14.84
CA ASP A 202 19.59 -2.14 15.03
C ASP A 202 20.46 -1.97 13.76
N SER A 203 20.34 -2.87 12.77
CA SER A 203 21.04 -2.73 11.50
C SER A 203 20.40 -1.71 10.54
N ILE A 204 19.15 -1.35 10.78
CA ILE A 204 18.38 -0.43 9.93
C ILE A 204 17.86 0.79 10.68
N ALA A 205 17.88 0.76 12.02
CA ALA A 205 17.43 1.87 12.85
C ALA A 205 18.44 2.25 13.92
N PHE A 206 18.49 3.54 14.20
CA PHE A 206 19.42 4.15 15.17
C PHE A 206 18.74 5.32 15.87
N ALA A 207 19.20 5.69 17.07
CA ALA A 207 18.71 6.90 17.73
C ALA A 207 19.32 8.13 17.07
N ILE A 208 18.49 9.07 16.63
CA ILE A 208 18.95 10.41 16.22
C ILE A 208 19.12 11.28 17.47
N ASP A 209 18.13 11.23 18.36
CA ASP A 209 18.12 11.90 19.65
C ASP A 209 17.25 11.11 20.66
N LYS A 210 16.95 11.71 21.83
CA LYS A 210 16.16 11.07 22.89
C LYS A 210 14.70 10.74 22.51
N TYR A 211 14.15 11.43 21.52
CA TYR A 211 12.74 11.41 21.12
C TYR A 211 12.53 10.94 19.68
N THR A 212 13.62 10.80 18.91
CA THR A 212 13.58 10.51 17.47
C THR A 212 14.49 9.34 17.12
N ALA A 213 13.93 8.34 16.43
CA ALA A 213 14.69 7.27 15.78
C ALA A 213 14.85 7.57 14.29
N GLY A 214 15.99 7.23 13.71
CA GLY A 214 16.23 7.22 12.28
C GLY A 214 16.09 5.81 11.72
N LEU A 215 15.49 5.69 10.54
CA LEU A 215 15.42 4.46 9.74
C LEU A 215 16.12 4.69 8.40
N TYR A 216 17.06 3.81 8.04
CA TYR A 216 17.79 3.87 6.78
C TYR A 216 18.13 2.48 6.22
N PHE A 217 17.99 2.31 4.91
CA PHE A 217 18.39 1.11 4.16
C PHE A 217 18.44 1.44 2.65
N SER A 218 19.28 0.73 1.88
CA SER A 218 19.56 1.11 0.49
C SER A 218 18.62 0.50 -0.56
N ASP A 219 18.24 -0.77 -0.42
CA ASP A 219 17.39 -1.47 -1.39
C ASP A 219 15.91 -1.50 -0.92
N TYR A 220 15.31 -2.69 -0.87
CA TYR A 220 13.98 -2.92 -0.34
C TYR A 220 14.10 -3.70 0.97
N LEU A 221 13.17 -3.44 1.88
CA LEU A 221 12.89 -4.35 2.97
C LEU A 221 11.63 -5.14 2.65
N HIS A 222 11.72 -6.46 2.77
CA HIS A 222 10.58 -7.35 2.80
C HIS A 222 10.17 -7.53 4.26
N VAL A 223 8.96 -7.08 4.60
CA VAL A 223 8.42 -7.13 5.94
C VAL A 223 7.28 -8.12 6.00
N MET A 224 7.40 -9.11 6.87
CA MET A 224 6.36 -10.10 7.13
C MET A 224 5.82 -9.89 8.54
N TYR A 225 4.49 -9.93 8.68
CA TYR A 225 3.82 -9.90 9.99
C TYR A 225 3.22 -11.27 10.29
N LEU A 226 3.66 -11.88 11.38
CA LEU A 226 3.39 -13.28 11.71
C LEU A 226 2.02 -13.49 12.40
N HIS A 227 1.48 -12.45 13.03
CA HIS A 227 0.33 -12.59 13.93
C HIS A 227 -1.03 -12.34 13.25
N LYS A 228 -1.07 -12.20 11.92
CA LYS A 228 -2.29 -11.93 11.16
C LYS A 228 -2.23 -12.54 9.76
N ALA A 229 -3.31 -13.19 9.40
CA ALA A 229 -3.56 -13.72 8.06
C ALA A 229 -3.82 -12.60 7.05
N GLU A 230 -3.57 -12.87 5.78
CA GLU A 230 -4.02 -11.99 4.70
C GLU A 230 -5.56 -11.97 4.65
N PRO A 231 -6.16 -10.78 4.51
CA PRO A 231 -7.61 -10.67 4.34
C PRO A 231 -8.03 -11.19 2.97
N VAL A 232 -9.22 -11.78 2.91
CA VAL A 232 -9.75 -12.45 1.69
C VAL A 232 -9.81 -11.48 0.50
N GLU A 233 -10.19 -10.23 0.74
CA GLU A 233 -10.28 -9.18 -0.27
C GLU A 233 -8.93 -8.93 -0.95
N TYR A 234 -7.84 -8.99 -0.19
CA TYR A 234 -6.49 -8.81 -0.72
C TYR A 234 -6.05 -10.01 -1.56
N VAL A 235 -6.31 -11.23 -1.09
CA VAL A 235 -5.99 -12.47 -1.83
C VAL A 235 -6.74 -12.50 -3.17
N GLN A 236 -8.03 -12.15 -3.16
CA GLN A 236 -8.87 -12.07 -4.35
C GLN A 236 -8.37 -11.02 -5.34
N LEU A 237 -7.95 -9.84 -4.86
CA LEU A 237 -7.42 -8.77 -5.70
C LEU A 237 -6.15 -9.22 -6.45
N GLN A 238 -5.29 -10.02 -5.79
CA GLN A 238 -4.08 -10.55 -6.41
C GLN A 238 -4.29 -11.81 -7.25
N ARG A 239 -5.51 -12.37 -7.25
CA ARG A 239 -5.82 -13.65 -7.92
C ARG A 239 -4.89 -14.79 -7.47
N ARG A 240 -4.48 -14.77 -6.19
CA ARG A 240 -3.64 -15.80 -5.57
C ARG A 240 -4.49 -16.88 -4.90
N SER A 241 -3.93 -18.06 -4.75
CA SER A 241 -4.49 -19.11 -3.88
C SER A 241 -4.28 -18.74 -2.41
N GLN A 242 -5.23 -19.07 -1.54
CA GLN A 242 -5.15 -18.83 -0.09
C GLN A 242 -4.10 -19.70 0.64
N ALA A 243 -3.43 -20.62 -0.06
CA ALA A 243 -2.51 -21.59 0.55
C ALA A 243 -1.26 -20.96 1.19
N ASP A 244 -0.87 -19.73 0.83
CA ASP A 244 0.26 -19.01 1.41
C ASP A 244 -0.24 -17.74 2.13
N ASN A 245 -0.72 -17.93 3.35
CA ASN A 245 -1.49 -16.92 4.10
C ASN A 245 -0.61 -16.01 4.98
N LYS A 246 0.53 -15.57 4.45
CA LYS A 246 1.48 -14.73 5.17
C LYS A 246 1.29 -13.28 4.77
N LEU A 247 1.06 -12.40 5.74
CA LEU A 247 0.91 -10.97 5.50
C LEU A 247 2.28 -10.37 5.21
N VAL A 248 2.49 -10.02 3.94
CA VAL A 248 3.76 -9.54 3.42
C VAL A 248 3.61 -8.15 2.80
N SER A 249 4.52 -7.26 3.19
CA SER A 249 4.70 -5.92 2.63
C SER A 249 6.14 -5.75 2.15
N GLN A 250 6.34 -4.80 1.25
CA GLN A 250 7.69 -4.34 0.89
C GLN A 250 7.75 -2.82 1.08
N ILE A 251 8.91 -2.32 1.50
CA ILE A 251 9.15 -0.88 1.61
C ILE A 251 10.46 -0.48 0.94
N GLN A 252 10.49 0.74 0.43
CA GLN A 252 11.67 1.35 -0.21
C GLN A 252 11.80 2.81 0.21
N LEU A 253 13.03 3.27 0.41
CA LEU A 253 13.35 4.69 0.55
C LEU A 253 13.61 5.30 -0.84
N MET A 254 12.71 6.17 -1.30
CA MET A 254 12.72 6.71 -2.67
C MET A 254 13.84 7.73 -2.90
N GLN A 255 14.10 8.61 -1.94
CA GLN A 255 15.20 9.60 -2.01
C GLN A 255 16.49 9.10 -1.35
N GLN A 256 16.48 7.90 -0.76
CA GLN A 256 17.64 7.36 -0.03
C GLN A 256 18.09 8.30 1.10
N GLU A 257 17.11 8.88 1.79
CA GLU A 257 17.32 9.75 2.95
C GLU A 257 16.82 9.06 4.22
N VAL A 258 17.35 9.45 5.38
CA VAL A 258 16.94 8.92 6.68
C VAL A 258 15.50 9.30 6.97
N LEU A 259 14.68 8.30 7.30
CA LEU A 259 13.30 8.51 7.76
C LEU A 259 13.29 8.73 9.27
N SER A 260 12.89 9.92 9.71
CA SER A 260 12.79 10.24 11.14
C SER A 260 11.44 9.78 11.70
N ILE A 261 11.47 9.05 12.81
CA ILE A 261 10.31 8.37 13.42
C ILE A 261 10.18 8.80 14.88
N ALA A 262 8.97 9.18 15.28
CA ALA A 262 8.62 9.51 16.66
C ALA A 262 8.00 8.31 17.40
N ALA A 263 7.96 8.37 18.73
CA ALA A 263 7.49 7.29 19.60
C ALA A 263 6.03 6.82 19.37
N ASN A 264 5.19 7.70 18.80
CA ASN A 264 3.80 7.42 18.43
C ASN A 264 3.65 6.78 17.04
N GLY A 265 4.76 6.55 16.31
CA GLY A 265 4.79 5.95 14.98
C GLY A 265 4.61 6.94 13.83
N SER A 266 4.47 8.25 14.10
CA SER A 266 4.52 9.25 13.03
C SER A 266 5.94 9.36 12.48
N PHE A 267 6.05 9.55 11.16
CA PHE A 267 7.33 9.73 10.49
C PHE A 267 7.27 10.92 9.54
N TYR A 268 8.43 11.54 9.31
CA TYR A 268 8.58 12.74 8.48
C TYR A 268 9.06 12.38 7.07
N ALA A 269 8.80 13.27 6.11
CA ALA A 269 9.04 13.05 4.68
C ALA A 269 8.32 11.79 4.13
N PRO A 270 6.97 11.74 4.19
CA PRO A 270 6.22 10.55 3.75
C PRO A 270 6.47 10.18 2.28
N ASN A 271 6.86 11.14 1.45
CA ASN A 271 7.18 10.95 0.03
C ASN A 271 8.46 10.12 -0.18
N ASN A 272 9.24 9.90 0.89
CA ASN A 272 10.42 9.05 0.90
C ASN A 272 10.10 7.59 1.15
N LEU A 273 8.97 7.27 1.79
CA LEU A 273 8.62 5.88 2.05
C LEU A 273 7.63 5.36 1.01
N LEU A 274 8.10 4.54 0.08
CA LEU A 274 7.22 3.78 -0.82
C LEU A 274 6.73 2.51 -0.12
N LEU A 275 5.41 2.37 -0.03
CA LEU A 275 4.76 1.17 0.47
C LEU A 275 4.32 0.28 -0.70
N LEU A 276 4.59 -1.01 -0.59
CA LEU A 276 4.23 -2.04 -1.57
C LEU A 276 3.65 -3.26 -0.84
N GLY A 277 3.02 -4.16 -1.59
CA GLY A 277 2.42 -5.35 -1.00
C GLY A 277 1.21 -5.01 -0.13
N TYR A 278 1.10 -5.63 1.05
CA TYR A 278 -0.10 -5.51 1.88
C TYR A 278 -0.32 -4.08 2.38
N TRP A 279 0.73 -3.39 2.79
CA TRP A 279 0.61 -2.00 3.24
C TRP A 279 0.11 -1.03 2.16
N ALA A 280 0.49 -1.24 0.89
CA ALA A 280 -0.09 -0.45 -0.20
C ALA A 280 -1.60 -0.65 -0.37
N PHE A 281 -2.12 -1.81 0.06
CA PHE A 281 -3.55 -2.11 0.05
C PHE A 281 -4.26 -1.62 1.32
N SER A 282 -3.66 -1.81 2.50
CA SER A 282 -4.30 -1.58 3.80
C SER A 282 -4.17 -0.16 4.34
N GLU A 283 -3.07 0.54 4.04
CA GLU A 283 -2.77 1.89 4.56
C GLU A 283 -3.52 2.96 3.77
N ASN A 284 -4.85 2.97 3.93
CA ASN A 284 -5.79 3.87 3.30
C ASN A 284 -6.67 4.55 4.37
N MET A 285 -7.51 5.51 3.96
CA MET A 285 -8.33 6.29 4.89
C MET A 285 -9.32 5.43 5.72
N SER A 286 -9.78 4.29 5.20
CA SER A 286 -10.70 3.42 5.95
C SER A 286 -10.04 2.66 7.10
N GLY A 287 -8.72 2.43 7.03
CA GLY A 287 -7.92 1.79 8.07
C GLY A 287 -7.18 2.76 8.98
N MET A 288 -7.24 4.07 8.70
CA MET A 288 -6.44 5.06 9.40
C MET A 288 -6.90 5.23 10.87
N LEU A 289 -5.93 5.30 11.77
CA LEU A 289 -6.11 5.55 13.19
C LEU A 289 -5.41 6.85 13.59
N PRO A 290 -5.89 7.56 14.61
CA PRO A 290 -5.20 8.73 15.12
C PRO A 290 -3.86 8.33 15.79
N PHE A 291 -2.86 9.20 15.73
CA PHE A 291 -1.52 8.90 16.24
C PHE A 291 -1.46 8.67 17.76
N ASP A 292 -2.47 9.13 18.51
CA ASP A 292 -2.62 8.90 19.95
C ASP A 292 -3.39 7.60 20.27
N TYR A 293 -3.87 6.85 19.25
CA TYR A 293 -4.52 5.57 19.46
C TYR A 293 -3.63 4.63 20.26
N LYS A 294 -4.21 4.06 21.33
CA LYS A 294 -3.57 3.05 22.17
C LYS A 294 -4.28 1.72 21.94
N PRO A 295 -3.57 0.69 21.42
CA PRO A 295 -4.19 -0.63 21.30
C PRO A 295 -4.56 -1.13 22.69
N THR A 296 -5.80 -1.60 22.83
CA THR A 296 -6.18 -2.37 24.02
C THR A 296 -5.41 -3.67 23.97
N VAL A 297 -4.62 -3.95 25.02
CA VAL A 297 -3.94 -5.24 25.16
C VAL A 297 -5.03 -6.29 25.32
N ILE A 298 -5.40 -6.94 24.21
CA ILE A 298 -6.18 -8.15 24.27
C ILE A 298 -5.19 -9.19 24.77
N ASN A 299 -5.19 -9.43 26.09
CA ASN A 299 -4.52 -10.61 26.65
C ASN A 299 -5.12 -11.83 25.93
N LYS A 300 -4.42 -12.31 24.90
CA LYS A 300 -4.71 -13.58 24.25
C LYS A 300 -4.45 -14.64 25.33
N LYS A 301 -5.51 -15.08 25.98
CA LYS A 301 -5.51 -16.29 26.82
C LYS A 301 -5.21 -17.50 25.94
#